data_AF-A0A7L8U9W7-F1
#
_entry.id   AF-A0A7L8U9W7-F1
#
_cell.length_a   1.000
_cell.length_b   1.000
_cell.length_c   1.000
_cell.angle_alpha   90.00
_cell.angle_beta   90.00
_cell.angle_gamma   90.00
#
_symmetry.space_group_name_H-M   'P 1'
#
loop_
_entity.id
_entity.type
_entity.pdbx_description
1 polymer ?
#
loop_
_entity_poly.entity_id
_entity_poly.type
_entity_poly.pdbx_seq_one_letter_code
_entity_poly.pdbx_strand_id
1 'polypeptide(L)'
;MFAFLTWKQLHNGKKNTKLNDDYYNVDIYPYLYKDYPLNNNFSINNRDTDELGIIPAKAVLLNSYYMTSIENDINQSWTKTNFPFKYNLPLLYKQDWVDLNNQIINAYINGDRNVESITKCFLNSNYLFMRYGNYEILMKYNLPGDKKLTEYIYKYKNNNKFR
;
A
#
# COMPACT_ATOMS: atom_id res chain seq x y z
N MET A 1 14.78 -14.07 -12.37
CA MET A 1 16.09 -14.28 -11.73
C MET A 1 16.44 -13.04 -10.93
N PHE A 2 16.26 -13.03 -9.60
CA PHE A 2 16.53 -11.88 -8.72
C PHE A 2 17.96 -11.88 -8.15
N ALA A 3 18.89 -12.62 -8.79
CA ALA A 3 20.22 -12.95 -8.26
C ALA A 3 21.24 -11.79 -8.25
N PHE A 4 20.84 -10.53 -8.48
CA PHE A 4 21.77 -9.41 -8.68
C PHE A 4 21.70 -8.31 -7.60
N LEU A 5 20.80 -8.41 -6.62
CA LEU A 5 20.69 -7.39 -5.58
C LEU A 5 21.21 -7.95 -4.24
N THR A 6 22.26 -7.30 -3.73
CA THR A 6 22.83 -7.53 -2.41
C THR A 6 21.88 -7.03 -1.31
N TRP A 7 22.01 -7.58 -0.11
CA TRP A 7 21.26 -7.17 1.10
C TRP A 7 21.22 -5.65 1.29
N LYS A 8 22.37 -4.99 1.12
CA LYS A 8 22.53 -3.53 1.25
C LYS A 8 21.72 -2.74 0.22
N GLN A 9 21.53 -3.28 -0.99
CA GLN A 9 20.76 -2.64 -2.06
C GLN A 9 19.25 -2.80 -1.84
N LEU A 10 18.81 -3.95 -1.35
CA LEU A 10 17.40 -4.19 -1.02
C LEU A 10 16.95 -3.36 0.18
N HIS A 11 17.82 -3.16 1.18
CA HIS A 11 17.49 -2.40 2.38
C HIS A 11 17.45 -0.88 2.10
N ASN A 12 18.42 -0.34 1.37
CA ASN A 12 18.57 1.11 1.18
C ASN A 12 17.80 1.68 -0.04
N GLY A 13 17.22 0.83 -0.89
CA GLY A 13 16.40 1.26 -2.01
C GLY A 13 15.05 1.82 -1.57
N LYS A 14 14.61 2.90 -2.22
CA LYS A 14 13.23 3.41 -2.10
C LYS A 14 12.30 2.49 -2.91
N LYS A 15 11.17 2.09 -2.34
CA LYS A 15 10.14 1.33 -3.08
C LYS A 15 8.80 2.02 -2.91
N ASN A 16 8.15 2.25 -4.03
CA ASN A 16 6.82 2.83 -4.08
C ASN A 16 5.95 1.98 -5.00
N THR A 17 4.67 1.84 -4.69
CA THR A 17 3.69 1.35 -5.65
C THR A 17 3.38 2.42 -6.67
N LYS A 18 3.06 2.02 -7.91
CA LYS A 18 2.77 2.97 -8.98
C LYS A 18 1.36 3.54 -8.96
N LEU A 19 0.43 2.89 -8.26
CA LEU A 19 -0.97 3.34 -8.15
C LEU A 19 -1.65 3.52 -9.52
N ASN A 20 -1.29 2.69 -10.50
CA ASN A 20 -1.82 2.75 -11.88
C ASN A 20 -2.82 1.62 -12.17
N ASP A 21 -3.30 0.93 -11.14
CA ASP A 21 -4.25 -0.16 -11.24
C ASP A 21 -5.70 0.29 -10.99
N ASP A 22 -6.66 -0.48 -11.49
CA ASP A 22 -8.10 -0.18 -11.33
C ASP A 22 -8.56 -0.27 -9.89
N TYR A 23 -7.94 -1.13 -9.08
CA TYR A 23 -8.31 -1.23 -7.67
C TYR A 23 -8.05 0.12 -6.98
N TYR A 24 -6.90 0.74 -7.20
CA TYR A 24 -6.65 2.10 -6.72
C TYR A 24 -7.56 3.14 -7.40
N ASN A 25 -7.51 3.25 -8.73
CA ASN A 25 -8.11 4.39 -9.44
C ASN A 25 -9.65 4.40 -9.40
N VAL A 26 -10.28 3.23 -9.38
CA VAL A 26 -11.74 3.08 -9.45
C VAL A 26 -12.34 2.77 -8.09
N ASP A 27 -11.76 1.82 -7.34
CA ASP A 27 -12.40 1.32 -6.12
C ASP A 27 -11.99 2.09 -4.85
N ILE A 28 -10.80 2.67 -4.81
CA ILE A 28 -10.24 3.23 -3.56
C ILE A 28 -10.14 4.76 -3.61
N TYR A 29 -9.47 5.32 -4.62
CA TYR A 29 -9.16 6.75 -4.71
C TYR A 29 -10.40 7.65 -4.64
N PRO A 30 -11.50 7.38 -5.39
CA PRO A 30 -12.68 8.26 -5.38
C PRO A 30 -13.35 8.39 -4.01
N TYR A 31 -13.20 7.39 -3.14
CA TYR A 31 -13.91 7.32 -1.87
C TYR A 31 -13.05 7.74 -0.67
N LEU A 32 -11.75 7.43 -0.69
CA LEU A 32 -10.86 7.67 0.45
C LEU A 32 -9.97 8.90 0.30
N TYR A 33 -9.57 9.25 -0.93
CA TYR A 33 -8.44 10.17 -1.14
C TYR A 33 -8.73 11.34 -2.06
N LYS A 34 -9.79 11.28 -2.89
CA LYS A 34 -10.11 12.33 -3.86
C LYS A 34 -10.35 13.69 -3.21
N ASP A 35 -11.17 13.71 -2.16
CA ASP A 35 -11.57 14.93 -1.45
C ASP A 35 -10.92 15.00 -0.06
N TYR A 36 -9.72 14.44 0.09
CA TYR A 36 -9.01 14.40 1.37
C TYR A 36 -8.42 15.79 1.74
N PRO A 37 -8.53 16.24 3.02
CA PRO A 37 -9.20 15.60 4.14
C PRO A 37 -10.73 15.58 3.95
N LEU A 38 -11.37 14.45 4.25
CA LEU A 38 -12.76 14.23 3.89
C LEU A 38 -13.69 15.21 4.62
N ASN A 39 -14.63 15.80 3.89
CA ASN A 39 -15.52 16.86 4.39
C ASN A 39 -14.75 18.04 5.04
N ASN A 40 -13.51 18.28 4.61
CA ASN A 40 -12.58 19.26 5.17
C ASN A 40 -12.28 19.11 6.67
N ASN A 41 -12.57 17.95 7.27
CA ASN A 41 -12.47 17.75 8.73
C ASN A 41 -11.89 16.39 9.13
N PHE A 42 -12.13 15.34 8.34
CA PHE A 42 -11.71 13.98 8.69
C PHE A 42 -10.37 13.62 8.04
N SER A 43 -9.40 13.26 8.88
CA SER A 43 -8.02 12.96 8.49
C SER A 43 -7.60 11.60 9.02
N ILE A 44 -6.65 10.96 8.34
CA ILE A 44 -6.08 9.68 8.76
C ILE A 44 -5.17 9.91 9.96
N ASN A 45 -5.49 9.23 11.06
CA ASN A 45 -4.80 9.36 12.35
C ASN A 45 -4.22 8.02 12.85
N ASN A 46 -4.62 6.89 12.24
CA ASN A 46 -4.19 5.55 12.65
C ASN A 46 -2.88 5.06 12.00
N ARG A 47 -2.16 5.93 11.29
CA ARG A 47 -0.81 5.65 10.77
C ARG A 47 -0.04 6.94 10.50
N ASP A 48 1.27 6.82 10.39
CA ASP A 48 2.15 7.92 10.00
C ASP A 48 1.99 8.24 8.50
N THR A 49 1.37 9.39 8.21
CA THR A 49 1.15 9.87 6.84
C THR A 49 2.37 10.61 6.27
N ASP A 50 3.29 11.09 7.11
CA ASP A 50 4.55 11.69 6.67
C ASP A 50 5.50 10.59 6.18
N GLU A 51 5.54 9.47 6.89
CA GLU A 51 6.32 8.30 6.50
C GLU A 51 5.74 7.68 5.22
N LEU A 52 4.45 7.31 5.20
CA LEU A 52 3.86 6.48 4.14
C LEU A 52 3.22 7.26 2.99
N GLY A 53 2.93 8.55 3.21
CA GLY A 53 2.11 9.39 2.33
C GLY A 53 0.62 9.33 2.69
N ILE A 54 -0.15 10.37 2.34
CA ILE A 54 -1.62 10.38 2.47
C ILE A 54 -2.21 9.19 1.70
N ILE A 55 -1.79 9.00 0.46
CA ILE A 55 -1.94 7.72 -0.24
C ILE A 55 -0.69 6.90 0.09
N PRO A 56 -0.82 5.70 0.70
CA PRO A 56 0.31 4.95 1.26
C PRO A 56 1.16 4.25 0.18
N ALA A 57 1.67 4.99 -0.81
CA ALA A 57 2.44 4.46 -1.93
C ALA A 57 3.74 3.78 -1.48
N LYS A 58 4.30 4.19 -0.33
CA LYS A 58 5.55 3.65 0.22
C LYS A 58 5.35 2.33 0.99
N ALA A 59 4.14 1.80 1.06
CA ALA A 59 3.81 0.60 1.84
C ALA A 59 4.19 -0.71 1.16
N VAL A 60 5.48 -0.85 0.88
CA VAL A 60 6.11 -2.03 0.31
C VAL A 60 7.03 -2.64 1.36
N LEU A 61 6.53 -3.68 2.04
CA LEU A 61 7.23 -4.30 3.17
C LEU A 61 8.17 -5.40 2.71
N LEU A 62 9.31 -5.54 3.37
CA LEU A 62 10.20 -6.69 3.23
C LEU A 62 9.62 -7.90 3.97
N ASN A 63 9.72 -9.08 3.35
CA ASN A 63 9.35 -10.33 3.96
C ASN A 63 10.48 -10.78 4.92
N SER A 64 10.22 -10.74 6.22
CA SER A 64 11.18 -11.13 7.26
C SER A 64 11.72 -12.54 7.06
N TYR A 65 10.88 -13.49 6.65
CA TYR A 65 11.32 -14.87 6.39
C TYR A 65 12.31 -14.95 5.23
N TYR A 66 12.11 -14.12 4.20
CA TYR A 66 13.09 -14.01 3.11
C TYR A 66 14.40 -13.43 3.62
N MET A 67 14.36 -12.40 4.48
CA MET A 67 15.57 -11.82 5.07
C MET A 67 16.34 -12.82 5.91
N THR A 68 15.68 -13.48 6.86
CA THR A 68 16.29 -14.52 7.68
C THR A 68 16.87 -15.64 6.81
N SER A 69 16.23 -15.99 5.70
CA SER A 69 16.72 -17.02 4.79
C SER A 69 18.01 -16.61 4.08
N ILE A 70 18.12 -15.36 3.62
CA ILE A 70 19.36 -14.83 3.01
C ILE A 70 20.48 -14.68 4.04
N GLU A 71 20.18 -14.17 5.23
CA GLU A 71 21.17 -13.89 6.28
C GLU A 71 21.81 -15.17 6.84
N ASN A 72 21.03 -16.25 6.94
CA ASN A 72 21.50 -17.53 7.48
C ASN A 72 21.87 -18.54 6.38
N ASP A 73 21.85 -18.13 5.12
CA ASP A 73 22.11 -18.96 3.95
C ASP A 73 21.24 -20.24 3.86
N ILE A 74 19.98 -20.14 4.29
CA ILE A 74 19.00 -21.24 4.25
C ILE A 74 17.97 -21.01 3.13
N ASN A 75 17.34 -22.10 2.67
CA ASN A 75 16.26 -22.04 1.67
C ASN A 75 16.61 -21.30 0.37
N GLN A 76 17.87 -21.36 -0.07
CA GLN A 76 18.37 -20.65 -1.25
C GLN A 76 17.53 -20.88 -2.53
N SER A 77 16.96 -22.08 -2.70
CA SER A 77 16.10 -22.40 -3.85
C SER A 77 14.83 -21.53 -3.86
N TRP A 78 14.22 -21.33 -2.69
CA TRP A 78 13.04 -20.50 -2.53
C TRP A 78 13.36 -19.01 -2.68
N THR A 79 14.44 -18.52 -2.08
CA THR A 79 14.83 -17.10 -2.18
C THR A 79 15.22 -16.71 -3.61
N LYS A 80 15.79 -17.62 -4.42
CA LYS A 80 16.11 -17.35 -5.84
C LYS A 80 14.86 -17.22 -6.74
N THR A 81 13.73 -17.78 -6.31
CA THR A 81 12.49 -17.89 -7.10
C THR A 81 11.36 -17.01 -6.60
N ASN A 82 11.44 -16.48 -5.37
CA ASN A 82 10.41 -15.65 -4.76
C ASN A 82 10.85 -14.19 -4.65
N PHE A 83 9.89 -13.27 -4.66
CA PHE A 83 10.19 -11.85 -4.51
C PHE A 83 10.07 -11.43 -3.03
N PRO A 84 11.07 -10.70 -2.48
CA PRO A 84 11.12 -10.41 -1.05
C PRO A 84 10.12 -9.36 -0.57
N PHE A 85 9.37 -8.70 -1.45
CA PHE A 85 8.49 -7.61 -1.05
C PHE A 85 7.01 -7.99 -1.11
N LYS A 86 6.26 -7.50 -0.12
CA LYS A 86 4.81 -7.65 0.00
C LYS A 86 4.10 -6.37 -0.45
N TYR A 87 3.07 -6.52 -1.28
CA TYR A 87 2.17 -5.44 -1.67
C TYR A 87 1.15 -5.21 -0.55
N ASN A 88 1.42 -4.26 0.36
CA ASN A 88 0.63 -4.10 1.59
C ASN A 88 -0.49 -3.04 1.49
N LEU A 89 -0.69 -2.43 0.32
CA LEU A 89 -1.70 -1.39 0.10
C LEU A 89 -3.12 -1.79 0.52
N PRO A 90 -3.63 -3.00 0.20
CA PRO A 90 -4.99 -3.37 0.58
C PRO A 90 -5.24 -3.35 2.08
N LEU A 91 -4.22 -3.65 2.89
CA LEU A 91 -4.33 -3.59 4.35
C LEU A 91 -4.45 -2.13 4.82
N LEU A 92 -3.59 -1.24 4.32
CA LEU A 92 -3.60 0.16 4.71
C LEU A 92 -4.85 0.89 4.22
N TYR A 93 -5.32 0.61 3.01
CA TYR A 93 -6.60 1.12 2.51
C TYR A 93 -7.76 0.70 3.42
N LYS A 94 -7.75 -0.54 3.93
CA LYS A 94 -8.77 -0.99 4.88
C LYS A 94 -8.66 -0.26 6.21
N GLN A 95 -7.45 -0.05 6.71
CA GLN A 95 -7.22 0.70 7.96
C GLN A 95 -7.70 2.15 7.82
N ASP A 96 -7.34 2.83 6.74
CA ASP A 96 -7.79 4.21 6.44
C ASP A 96 -9.31 4.28 6.34
N TRP A 97 -9.94 3.31 5.66
CA TRP A 97 -11.40 3.21 5.58
C TRP A 97 -12.04 3.08 6.96
N VAL A 98 -11.55 2.18 7.81
CA VAL A 98 -12.09 1.97 9.15
C VAL A 98 -11.91 3.21 10.02
N ASP A 99 -10.74 3.85 9.96
CA ASP A 99 -10.45 5.08 10.70
C ASP A 99 -11.44 6.20 10.33
N LEU A 100 -11.49 6.55 9.05
CA LEU A 100 -12.35 7.62 8.55
C LEU A 100 -13.83 7.32 8.77
N ASN A 101 -14.27 6.09 8.53
CA ASN A 101 -15.64 5.67 8.79
C ASN A 101 -16.00 5.83 10.28
N ASN A 102 -15.12 5.43 11.20
CA ASN A 102 -15.38 5.57 12.63
C ASN A 102 -15.49 7.05 13.03
N GLN A 103 -14.62 7.91 12.51
CA GLN A 103 -14.69 9.36 12.77
C GLN A 103 -16.01 9.96 12.26
N ILE A 104 -16.42 9.64 11.02
CA ILE A 104 -17.65 10.13 10.40
C ILE A 104 -18.88 9.66 11.17
N ILE A 105 -18.97 8.36 11.48
CA ILE A 105 -20.11 7.79 12.21
C ILE A 105 -20.21 8.37 13.62
N ASN A 106 -19.09 8.55 14.33
CA ASN A 106 -19.10 9.17 15.65
C ASN A 106 -19.57 10.63 15.59
N ALA A 107 -19.12 11.41 14.61
CA ALA A 107 -19.57 12.80 14.43
C ALA A 107 -21.09 12.86 14.17
N TYR A 108 -21.62 11.97 13.32
CA TYR A 108 -23.05 11.89 13.04
C TYR A 108 -23.87 11.52 14.28
N ILE A 109 -23.44 10.50 15.04
CA ILE A 109 -24.11 10.07 16.29
C ILE A 109 -24.09 11.20 17.33
N ASN A 110 -23.02 12.00 17.38
CA ASN A 110 -22.90 13.15 18.27
C ASN A 110 -23.69 14.39 17.80
N GLY A 111 -24.47 14.28 16.71
CA GLY A 111 -25.40 15.30 16.26
C GLY A 111 -24.81 16.35 15.30
N ASP A 112 -23.62 16.11 14.74
CA ASP A 112 -23.08 16.99 13.70
C ASP A 112 -23.88 16.82 12.39
N ARG A 113 -24.74 17.80 12.09
CA ARG A 113 -25.56 17.77 10.87
C ARG A 113 -24.74 18.01 9.60
N ASN A 114 -23.55 18.62 9.71
CA ASN A 114 -22.71 18.93 8.56
C ASN A 114 -22.10 17.66 7.93
N VAL A 115 -22.19 16.51 8.61
CA VAL A 115 -21.63 15.24 8.13
C VAL A 115 -22.69 14.30 7.55
N GLU A 116 -23.96 14.71 7.48
CA GLU A 116 -25.06 13.84 7.02
C GLU A 116 -24.82 13.30 5.59
N SER A 117 -24.37 14.17 4.67
CA SER A 117 -24.13 13.77 3.28
C SER A 117 -23.01 12.74 3.17
N ILE A 118 -21.85 12.98 3.80
CA ILE A 118 -20.73 12.05 3.74
C ILE A 118 -21.03 10.74 4.50
N THR A 119 -21.78 10.83 5.59
CA THR A 119 -22.26 9.65 6.34
C THR A 119 -23.10 8.74 5.46
N LYS A 120 -24.05 9.30 4.69
CA LYS A 120 -24.85 8.52 3.73
C LYS A 120 -23.98 7.87 2.66
N CYS A 121 -22.94 8.54 2.17
CA CYS A 121 -21.98 7.95 1.24
C CYS A 121 -21.28 6.72 1.84
N PHE A 122 -20.77 6.82 3.07
CA PHE A 122 -20.06 5.72 3.74
C PHE A 122 -20.99 4.57 4.15
N LEU A 123 -22.20 4.86 4.64
CA LEU A 123 -23.19 3.82 5.00
C LEU A 123 -23.68 3.03 3.78
N ASN A 124 -23.78 3.68 2.62
CA ASN A 124 -24.19 3.02 1.37
C ASN A 124 -23.02 2.38 0.61
N SER A 125 -21.79 2.53 1.09
CA SER A 125 -20.60 2.01 0.44
C SER A 125 -20.04 0.82 1.18
N ASN A 126 -19.68 -0.22 0.44
CA ASN A 126 -18.92 -1.35 1.00
C ASN A 126 -17.45 -1.21 0.62
N TYR A 127 -16.56 -1.48 1.58
CA TYR A 127 -15.14 -1.57 1.26
C TYR A 127 -14.89 -2.74 0.31
N LEU A 128 -14.26 -2.45 -0.83
CA LEU A 128 -13.99 -3.44 -1.87
C LEU A 128 -12.61 -4.06 -1.65
N PHE A 129 -12.52 -5.39 -1.71
CA PHE A 129 -11.24 -6.08 -1.65
C PHE A 129 -10.46 -5.96 -2.97
N MET A 130 -9.14 -6.11 -2.85
CA MET A 130 -8.20 -6.05 -3.97
C MET A 130 -8.61 -6.96 -5.13
N ARG A 131 -8.66 -6.40 -6.34
CA ARG A 131 -9.02 -7.14 -7.56
C ARG A 131 -8.02 -8.26 -7.86
N TYR A 132 -8.49 -9.32 -8.49
CA TYR A 132 -7.61 -10.25 -9.22
C TYR A 132 -6.83 -9.47 -10.28
N GLY A 133 -5.52 -9.68 -10.38
CA GLY A 133 -4.73 -9.01 -11.42
C GLY A 133 -3.29 -8.75 -11.05
N ASN A 134 -2.64 -7.92 -11.88
CA ASN A 134 -1.24 -7.53 -11.72
C ASN A 134 -1.14 -6.10 -11.20
N TYR A 135 -0.17 -5.87 -10.34
CA TYR A 135 0.06 -4.61 -9.64
C TYR A 135 1.54 -4.27 -9.70
N GLU A 136 1.86 -3.00 -9.92
CA GLU A 136 3.24 -2.58 -10.18
C GLU A 136 3.88 -1.93 -8.95
N ILE A 137 5.03 -2.48 -8.56
CA ILE A 137 5.92 -1.92 -7.55
C ILE A 137 7.13 -1.35 -8.27
N LEU A 138 7.36 -0.05 -8.13
CA LEU A 138 8.55 0.65 -8.60
C LEU A 138 9.61 0.62 -7.52
N MET A 139 10.73 -0.03 -7.82
CA MET A 139 11.92 -0.03 -6.97
C MET A 139 12.96 0.92 -7.55
N LYS A 140 13.49 1.79 -6.70
CA LYS A 140 14.60 2.69 -7.03
C LYS A 140 15.76 2.41 -6.08
N TYR A 141 16.91 2.01 -6.62
CA TYR A 141 18.09 1.70 -5.82
C TYR A 141 19.36 2.27 -6.46
N ASN A 142 20.36 2.52 -5.60
CA ASN A 142 21.69 2.94 -6.02
C ASN A 142 22.60 1.71 -6.09
N LEU A 143 23.31 1.53 -7.21
CA LEU A 143 24.33 0.49 -7.35
C LEU A 143 25.63 0.96 -6.66
N PRO A 144 26.39 0.07 -6.00
CA PRO A 144 27.71 0.37 -5.47
C PRO A 144 28.65 0.95 -6.55
N GLY A 145 29.45 1.94 -6.17
CA GLY A 145 30.49 2.54 -7.02
C GLY A 145 30.01 3.70 -7.90
N ASP A 146 29.22 4.64 -7.34
CA ASP A 146 28.73 5.87 -8.00
C ASP A 146 27.95 5.66 -9.30
N LYS A 147 27.36 4.47 -9.47
CA LYS A 147 26.58 4.16 -10.67
C LYS A 147 25.10 4.51 -10.48
N LYS A 148 24.58 5.16 -11.52
CA LYS A 148 23.20 5.63 -11.78
C LYS A 148 22.11 4.95 -10.96
N LEU A 149 21.17 5.78 -10.50
CA LEU A 149 19.86 5.34 -9.99
C LEU A 149 19.25 4.33 -10.96
N THR A 150 19.02 3.12 -10.48
CA THR A 150 18.41 2.05 -11.27
C THR A 150 16.96 1.90 -10.85
N GLU A 151 16.07 1.90 -11.85
CA GLU A 151 14.65 1.67 -11.65
C GLU A 151 14.30 0.25 -12.11
N TYR A 152 13.51 -0.47 -11.31
CA TYR A 152 12.99 -1.77 -11.68
C TYR A 152 11.51 -1.85 -11.32
N ILE A 153 10.70 -2.34 -12.26
CA ILE A 153 9.27 -2.55 -12.07
C ILE A 153 9.02 -4.02 -11.79
N TYR A 154 8.58 -4.32 -10.57
CA TYR A 154 8.09 -5.64 -10.22
C TYR A 154 6.57 -5.73 -10.42
N LYS A 155 6.11 -6.82 -11.02
CA LYS A 155 4.68 -7.11 -11.19
C LYS A 155 4.25 -8.14 -10.14
N TYR A 156 3.55 -7.66 -9.12
CA TYR A 156 2.87 -8.52 -8.15
C TYR A 156 1.56 -9.02 -8.74
N LYS A 157 1.27 -10.32 -8.63
CA LYS A 157 0.01 -10.90 -9.08
C LYS A 157 -0.86 -11.29 -7.88
N ASN A 158 -2.03 -10.66 -7.74
CA ASN A 158 -3.07 -11.15 -6.86
C ASN A 158 -3.82 -12.29 -7.56
N ASN A 159 -3.70 -13.50 -7.03
CA ASN A 159 -4.38 -14.68 -7.58
C ASN A 159 -5.79 -14.89 -7.00
N ASN A 160 -6.19 -14.07 -6.03
CA ASN A 160 -7.49 -14.18 -5.41
C ASN A 160 -8.57 -13.59 -6.32
N LYS A 161 -9.65 -14.35 -6.55
CA LYS A 161 -10.78 -13.97 -7.41
C LYS A 161 -12.02 -13.53 -6.63
N PHE A 162 -12.05 -13.64 -5.31
CA PHE A 162 -13.19 -13.18 -4.53
C PHE A 162 -13.17 -11.65 -4.37
N ARG A 163 -14.36 -11.04 -4.38
CA ARG A 163 -14.62 -9.65 -4.04
C ARG A 163 -15.94 -9.58 -3.30
#